data_AF-P57727-F1
#
_entry.id   AF-P57727-F1
#
_cell.length_a   1.000
_cell.length_b   1.000
_cell.length_c   1.000
_cell.angle_alpha   90.00
_cell.angle_beta   90.00
_cell.angle_gamma   90.00
#
_symmetry.space_group_name_H-M   'P 1'
#
loop_
_entity.id
_entity.type
_entity.pdbx_description
1 polymer ?
#
loop_
_entity_poly.entity_id
_entity_poly.type
_entity_poly.pdbx_seq_one_letter_code
_entity_poly.pdbx_strand_id
1 'polypeptide(L)'
;MGENDPPAVEAPFSFRSLFGLDDLKISPVAPDADAVAAQILSLLPLKFFPIIVIGIIALILALAIGLGIHFDCSGKYRCRSSFKCIELIARCDGVSDCKDGEDEYRCVRVGGQNAVLQVFTAASWKTMCSDDWKGHYANVACAQLGFPSYVSSDNLRVSSLEGQFREEFVSIDHLLPDDKVTALHHSVYVREGCASGHVVTLQCTACGHRRGYSSRIVGGNMSLLSQWPWQASLQFQGYHLCGGSVITPLWIITAAHCVYDLYLPKSWTIQVGLVSLLDNPAPSHLVEKIVYHSKYKPKRLGNDIALMKLAGPLTFNEMIQPVCLPNSEENFPDGKVCWTSGWGATEDGAGDASPVLNHAAVPLISNKICNHRDVYGGIISPSMLCAGYLTGGVDSCQGDSGGPLVCQERRLWKLVGATSFGIGCAEVNKPGVYTRVTSFLDWIHEQMERDLKT
;
A
#
# COMPACT_ATOMS: atom_id res chain seq x y z
N MET A 1 -9.63 -35.85 -50.14
CA MET A 1 -9.48 -35.79 -48.68
C MET A 1 -9.74 -34.34 -48.31
N GLY A 2 -10.94 -34.07 -47.81
CA GLY A 2 -11.32 -32.76 -47.28
C GLY A 2 -11.10 -32.76 -45.77
N GLU A 3 -10.80 -31.57 -45.23
CA GLU A 3 -10.64 -31.14 -43.81
C GLU A 3 -9.61 -29.99 -43.86
N ASN A 4 -9.76 -28.81 -43.28
CA ASN A 4 -10.75 -28.17 -42.43
C ASN A 4 -10.53 -26.66 -42.63
N ASP A 5 -11.58 -25.91 -42.93
CA ASP A 5 -11.51 -24.44 -42.94
C ASP A 5 -11.47 -23.91 -41.49
N PRO A 6 -10.69 -22.83 -41.23
CA PRO A 6 -10.48 -22.28 -39.89
C PRO A 6 -11.72 -21.53 -39.36
N PRO A 7 -11.82 -21.38 -38.02
CA PRO A 7 -13.02 -20.91 -37.33
C PRO A 7 -13.34 -19.43 -37.60
N ALA A 8 -14.64 -19.15 -37.64
CA ALA A 8 -15.24 -17.85 -37.84
C ALA A 8 -14.84 -16.83 -36.76
N VAL A 9 -14.46 -15.64 -37.23
CA VAL A 9 -14.15 -14.46 -36.41
C VAL A 9 -15.43 -13.98 -35.72
N GLU A 10 -15.39 -13.90 -34.39
CA GLU A 10 -16.44 -13.32 -33.55
C GLU A 10 -16.69 -11.85 -33.96
N ALA A 11 -17.94 -11.55 -34.31
CA ALA A 11 -18.36 -10.22 -34.70
C ALA A 11 -18.22 -9.24 -33.51
N PRO A 12 -17.67 -8.04 -33.72
CA PRO A 12 -17.50 -7.06 -32.66
C PRO A 12 -18.85 -6.55 -32.15
N PHE A 13 -18.91 -6.39 -30.82
CA PHE A 13 -20.01 -5.84 -30.03
C PHE A 13 -20.66 -4.64 -30.72
N SER A 14 -21.93 -4.79 -31.13
CA SER A 14 -22.73 -3.72 -31.72
C SER A 14 -23.74 -3.19 -30.70
N PHE A 15 -23.71 -1.88 -30.45
CA PHE A 15 -24.65 -1.17 -29.57
C PHE A 15 -26.14 -1.41 -29.89
N ARG A 16 -26.48 -1.90 -31.09
CA ARG A 16 -27.85 -2.27 -31.47
C ARG A 16 -28.41 -3.45 -30.66
N SER A 17 -27.55 -4.39 -30.26
CA SER A 17 -27.92 -5.55 -29.42
C SER A 17 -28.35 -5.12 -28.01
N LEU A 18 -27.78 -4.04 -27.48
CA LEU A 18 -28.07 -3.59 -26.10
C LEU A 18 -29.48 -3.01 -25.95
N PHE A 19 -30.11 -2.56 -27.03
CA PHE A 19 -31.39 -1.85 -27.01
C PHE A 19 -32.51 -2.54 -27.80
N GLY A 20 -32.30 -3.76 -28.31
CA GLY A 20 -33.36 -4.55 -28.95
C GLY A 20 -33.98 -3.90 -30.19
N LEU A 21 -33.20 -3.13 -30.96
CA LEU A 21 -33.68 -2.36 -32.11
C LEU A 21 -33.47 -3.07 -33.46
N ASP A 22 -33.18 -4.37 -33.48
CA ASP A 22 -32.87 -5.11 -34.71
C ASP A 22 -34.05 -5.23 -35.69
N ASP A 23 -35.29 -5.04 -35.23
CA ASP A 23 -36.51 -5.18 -36.07
C ASP A 23 -37.07 -3.85 -36.63
N LEU A 24 -36.37 -2.73 -36.48
CA LEU A 24 -36.80 -1.47 -37.12
C LEU A 24 -36.38 -1.41 -38.60
N LYS A 25 -37.24 -1.97 -39.46
CA LYS A 25 -37.25 -1.71 -40.90
C LYS A 25 -37.56 -0.24 -41.17
N ILE A 26 -36.53 0.58 -41.31
CA ILE A 26 -36.66 1.95 -41.85
C ILE A 26 -36.74 1.84 -43.37
N SER A 27 -37.94 2.03 -43.91
CA SER A 27 -38.16 2.13 -45.36
C SER A 27 -37.61 3.47 -45.87
N PRO A 28 -36.84 3.49 -46.98
CA PRO A 28 -36.17 4.68 -47.47
C PRO A 28 -37.16 5.54 -48.27
N VAL A 29 -37.74 6.54 -47.61
CA VAL A 29 -38.11 7.77 -48.32
C VAL A 29 -37.07 8.77 -47.90
N ALA A 30 -36.20 9.14 -48.83
CA ALA A 30 -35.20 10.18 -48.66
C ALA A 30 -35.84 11.53 -49.01
N PRO A 31 -36.07 12.44 -48.04
CA PRO A 31 -36.12 13.86 -48.35
C PRO A 31 -34.69 14.42 -48.25
N ASP A 32 -34.36 15.32 -49.17
CA ASP A 32 -33.10 16.06 -49.24
C ASP A 32 -32.57 16.44 -47.85
N ALA A 33 -31.41 15.89 -47.46
CA ALA A 33 -30.82 16.08 -46.14
C ALA A 33 -30.51 17.56 -45.83
N ASP A 34 -30.24 18.36 -46.86
CA ASP A 34 -29.97 19.78 -46.74
C ASP A 34 -31.24 20.59 -46.41
N ALA A 35 -32.41 20.17 -46.91
CA ALA A 35 -33.68 20.79 -46.56
C ALA A 35 -34.11 20.45 -45.13
N VAL A 36 -33.86 19.21 -44.69
CA VAL A 36 -34.21 18.74 -43.34
C VAL A 36 -33.30 19.38 -42.28
N ALA A 37 -31.99 19.50 -42.53
CA ALA A 37 -31.08 20.18 -41.60
C ALA A 37 -31.40 21.68 -41.46
N ALA A 38 -31.67 22.37 -42.58
CA ALA A 38 -32.05 23.78 -42.57
C ALA A 38 -33.44 24.02 -41.92
N GLN A 39 -34.40 23.10 -42.12
CA GLN A 39 -35.68 23.18 -41.43
C GLN A 39 -35.56 22.88 -39.93
N ILE A 40 -34.76 21.89 -39.50
CA ILE A 40 -34.58 21.58 -38.08
C ILE A 40 -33.89 22.73 -37.32
N LEU A 41 -32.94 23.41 -37.96
CA LEU A 41 -32.30 24.62 -37.39
C LEU A 41 -33.20 25.87 -37.43
N SER A 42 -34.14 25.95 -38.38
CA SER A 42 -35.13 27.03 -38.49
C SER A 42 -36.33 26.86 -37.53
N LEU A 43 -36.68 25.61 -37.20
CA LEU A 43 -37.88 25.26 -36.42
C LEU A 43 -37.67 25.19 -34.91
N LEU A 44 -36.42 25.29 -34.43
CA LEU A 44 -36.12 25.49 -33.01
C LEU A 44 -35.92 26.99 -32.79
N PRO A 45 -36.96 27.78 -32.45
CA PRO A 45 -36.74 29.17 -32.12
C PRO A 45 -35.73 29.21 -30.97
N LEU A 46 -34.73 30.08 -31.06
CA LEU A 46 -33.71 30.31 -30.02
C LEU A 46 -34.30 30.38 -28.59
N LYS A 47 -35.59 30.73 -28.48
CA LYS A 47 -36.36 30.77 -27.23
C LYS A 47 -36.48 29.42 -26.49
N PHE A 48 -36.56 28.27 -27.18
CA PHE A 48 -36.66 26.96 -26.51
C PHE A 48 -35.30 26.36 -26.15
N PHE A 49 -34.22 26.84 -26.77
CA PHE A 49 -32.85 26.43 -26.47
C PHE A 49 -32.53 26.45 -24.95
N PRO A 50 -32.79 27.53 -24.19
CA PRO A 50 -32.54 27.52 -22.75
C PRO A 50 -33.36 26.48 -21.97
N ILE A 51 -34.61 26.20 -22.39
CA ILE A 51 -35.46 25.20 -21.72
C ILE A 51 -34.91 23.78 -21.95
N ILE A 52 -34.50 23.48 -23.19
CA ILE A 52 -33.85 22.21 -23.52
C ILE A 52 -32.55 22.04 -22.73
N VAL A 53 -31.73 23.10 -22.65
CA VAL A 53 -30.49 23.09 -21.86
C VAL A 53 -30.78 22.85 -20.37
N ILE A 54 -31.77 23.52 -19.77
CA ILE A 54 -32.17 23.29 -18.37
C ILE A 54 -32.65 21.85 -18.17
N GLY A 55 -33.46 21.32 -19.08
CA GLY A 55 -33.93 19.93 -19.02
C GLY A 55 -32.79 18.91 -19.08
N ILE A 56 -31.81 19.12 -19.96
CA ILE A 56 -30.60 18.30 -20.06
C ILE A 56 -29.78 18.41 -18.77
N ILE A 57 -29.57 19.62 -18.23
CA ILE A 57 -28.85 19.82 -16.97
C ILE A 57 -29.57 19.11 -15.81
N ALA A 58 -30.89 19.20 -15.72
CA ALA A 58 -31.67 18.53 -14.68
C ALA A 58 -31.59 16.99 -14.79
N LEU A 59 -31.63 16.44 -16.01
CA LEU A 59 -31.45 15.00 -16.24
C LEU A 59 -30.04 14.55 -15.85
N ILE A 60 -29.01 15.32 -16.23
CA ILE A 60 -27.61 15.04 -15.85
C ILE A 60 -27.47 15.07 -14.33
N LEU A 61 -28.06 16.06 -13.64
CA LEU A 61 -28.04 16.15 -12.19
C LEU A 61 -28.78 14.97 -11.55
N ALA A 62 -29.95 14.58 -12.05
CA ALA A 62 -30.70 13.43 -11.54
C ALA A 62 -29.92 12.11 -11.70
N LEU A 63 -29.29 11.90 -12.86
CA LEU A 63 -28.41 10.75 -13.10
C LEU A 63 -27.17 10.80 -12.21
N ALA A 64 -26.54 11.97 -12.04
CA ALA A 64 -25.38 12.13 -11.17
C ALA A 64 -25.72 11.85 -9.70
N ILE A 65 -26.88 12.32 -9.22
CA ILE A 65 -27.38 12.04 -7.86
C ILE A 65 -27.72 10.55 -7.73
N GLY A 66 -28.44 9.97 -8.69
CA GLY A 66 -28.81 8.56 -8.69
C GLY A 66 -27.58 7.64 -8.69
N LEU A 67 -26.59 7.92 -9.52
CA LEU A 67 -25.31 7.21 -9.54
C LEU A 67 -24.52 7.44 -8.24
N GLY A 68 -24.50 8.68 -7.73
CA GLY A 68 -23.85 9.03 -6.47
C GLY A 68 -24.39 8.21 -5.30
N ILE A 69 -25.71 8.10 -5.17
CA ILE A 69 -26.39 7.29 -4.14
C ILE A 69 -26.16 5.79 -4.37
N HIS A 70 -26.22 5.32 -5.62
CA HIS A 70 -26.01 3.91 -5.93
C HIS A 70 -24.59 3.42 -5.59
N PHE A 71 -23.58 4.28 -5.78
CA PHE A 71 -22.19 3.99 -5.47
C PHE A 71 -21.74 4.42 -4.06
N ASP A 72 -22.64 4.98 -3.26
CA ASP A 72 -22.38 5.33 -1.87
C ASP A 72 -22.48 4.07 -0.99
N CYS A 73 -21.33 3.43 -0.74
CA CYS A 73 -21.24 2.30 0.17
C CYS A 73 -21.14 2.75 1.65
N SER A 74 -21.81 3.84 2.06
CA SER A 74 -21.81 4.29 3.46
C SER A 74 -22.27 3.16 4.40
N GLY A 75 -21.40 2.79 5.34
CA GLY A 75 -21.63 1.67 6.29
C GLY A 75 -21.45 0.26 5.71
N LYS A 76 -21.13 0.14 4.41
CA LYS A 76 -20.96 -1.13 3.69
C LYS A 76 -19.51 -1.32 3.23
N TYR A 77 -19.13 -2.56 2.95
CA TYR A 77 -17.84 -2.85 2.33
C TYR A 77 -17.95 -2.72 0.81
N ARG A 78 -16.98 -2.03 0.19
CA ARG A 78 -16.95 -1.79 -1.26
C ARG A 78 -15.95 -2.72 -1.94
N CYS A 79 -16.44 -3.63 -2.77
CA CYS A 79 -15.60 -4.42 -3.69
C CYS A 79 -14.89 -3.46 -4.66
N ARG A 80 -13.58 -3.63 -4.84
CA ARG A 80 -12.74 -2.75 -5.64
C ARG A 80 -12.93 -2.99 -7.13
N SER A 81 -13.02 -4.25 -7.57
CA SER A 81 -13.12 -4.59 -9.00
C SER A 81 -14.52 -4.39 -9.59
N SER A 82 -15.57 -4.75 -8.86
CA SER A 82 -16.95 -4.66 -9.34
C SER A 82 -17.70 -3.40 -8.91
N PHE A 83 -17.13 -2.61 -7.98
CA PHE A 83 -17.79 -1.49 -7.30
C PHE A 83 -19.10 -1.87 -6.57
N LYS A 84 -19.37 -3.17 -6.39
CA LYS A 84 -20.48 -3.71 -5.59
C LYS A 84 -20.28 -3.37 -4.12
N CYS A 85 -21.35 -2.98 -3.42
CA CYS A 85 -21.35 -2.85 -1.97
C CYS A 85 -21.94 -4.12 -1.33
N ILE A 86 -21.28 -4.67 -0.32
CA ILE A 86 -21.76 -5.80 0.49
C ILE A 86 -21.88 -5.36 1.95
N GLU A 87 -22.69 -6.07 2.74
CA GLU A 87 -22.81 -5.80 4.17
C GLU A 87 -21.46 -5.99 4.86
N LEU A 88 -21.18 -5.20 5.91
CA LEU A 88 -19.87 -5.26 6.58
C LEU A 88 -19.60 -6.62 7.26
N ILE A 89 -20.66 -7.35 7.60
CA ILE A 89 -20.59 -8.71 8.18
C ILE A 89 -20.15 -9.73 7.13
N ALA A 90 -20.41 -9.47 5.85
CA ALA A 90 -19.99 -10.33 4.74
C ALA A 90 -18.51 -10.17 4.38
N ARG A 91 -17.80 -9.23 5.01
CA ARG A 91 -16.35 -9.15 4.89
C ARG A 91 -15.72 -10.17 5.84
N CYS A 92 -14.84 -11.02 5.31
CA CYS A 92 -14.14 -12.06 6.06
C CYS A 92 -15.10 -13.07 6.70
N ASP A 93 -16.09 -13.54 5.94
CA ASP A 93 -17.07 -14.54 6.37
C ASP A 93 -16.86 -15.91 5.73
N GLY A 94 -15.95 -16.02 4.76
CA GLY A 94 -15.64 -17.26 4.03
C GLY A 94 -16.43 -17.52 2.79
N VAL A 95 -17.22 -16.55 2.38
CA VAL A 95 -17.89 -16.54 1.09
C VAL A 95 -17.25 -15.46 0.24
N SER A 96 -16.93 -15.78 -1.02
CA SER A 96 -16.42 -14.79 -1.96
C SER A 96 -17.58 -13.99 -2.55
N ASP A 97 -17.99 -12.91 -1.90
CA ASP A 97 -19.04 -12.01 -2.39
C ASP A 97 -18.52 -10.96 -3.37
N CYS A 98 -17.24 -10.64 -3.29
CA CYS A 98 -16.54 -9.83 -4.27
C CYS A 98 -15.87 -10.70 -5.35
N LYS A 99 -15.61 -10.10 -6.51
CA LYS A 99 -14.84 -10.76 -7.58
C LYS A 99 -13.42 -11.02 -7.06
N ASP A 100 -12.87 -12.20 -7.43
CA ASP A 100 -11.54 -12.67 -7.02
C ASP A 100 -11.35 -12.74 -5.49
N GLY A 101 -12.44 -12.84 -4.71
CA GLY A 101 -12.43 -12.96 -3.25
C GLY A 101 -11.85 -11.76 -2.50
N GLU A 102 -11.95 -10.55 -3.06
CA GLU A 102 -11.39 -9.32 -2.48
C GLU A 102 -11.82 -9.01 -1.03
N ASP A 103 -12.97 -9.50 -0.62
CA ASP A 103 -13.56 -9.44 0.72
C ASP A 103 -12.94 -10.40 1.72
N GLU A 104 -12.23 -11.43 1.24
CA GLU A 104 -11.58 -12.47 2.05
C GLU A 104 -10.08 -12.24 2.26
N TYR A 105 -9.55 -11.09 1.84
CA TYR A 105 -8.20 -10.62 2.15
C TYR A 105 -8.21 -9.58 3.27
N ARG A 106 -7.08 -9.42 3.97
CA ARG A 106 -6.93 -8.44 5.08
C ARG A 106 -7.90 -8.72 6.23
N CYS A 107 -8.05 -10.01 6.54
CA CYS A 107 -8.88 -10.51 7.63
C CYS A 107 -8.07 -10.76 8.91
N VAL A 108 -6.74 -10.68 8.82
CA VAL A 108 -5.81 -10.85 9.94
C VAL A 108 -4.86 -9.65 9.96
N ARG A 109 -4.56 -9.14 11.16
CA ARG A 109 -3.54 -8.11 11.38
C ARG A 109 -2.81 -8.32 12.69
N VAL A 110 -1.63 -7.71 12.84
CA VAL A 110 -0.97 -7.56 14.13
C VAL A 110 -1.03 -6.09 14.54
N GLY A 111 -1.49 -5.84 15.77
CA GLY A 111 -1.78 -4.51 16.28
C GLY A 111 -0.95 -4.12 17.50
N GLY A 112 -0.80 -2.81 17.68
CA GLY A 112 -0.24 -2.21 18.89
C GLY A 112 1.27 -2.43 19.07
N GLN A 113 1.80 -2.06 20.23
CA GLN A 113 3.24 -2.11 20.50
C GLN A 113 3.82 -3.53 20.56
N ASN A 114 2.98 -4.52 20.86
CA ASN A 114 3.39 -5.89 21.12
C ASN A 114 3.04 -6.87 19.97
N ALA A 115 2.62 -6.38 18.79
CA ALA A 115 2.22 -7.23 17.65
C ALA A 115 1.13 -8.25 18.02
N VAL A 116 0.07 -7.76 18.66
CA VAL A 116 -1.06 -8.58 19.14
C VAL A 116 -1.88 -9.02 17.94
N LEU A 117 -2.13 -10.32 17.83
CA LEU A 117 -2.89 -10.89 16.71
C LEU A 117 -4.37 -10.52 16.81
N GLN A 118 -4.91 -9.98 15.72
CA GLN A 118 -6.33 -9.67 15.58
C GLN A 118 -6.91 -10.29 14.32
N VAL A 119 -8.17 -10.68 14.42
CA VAL A 119 -8.96 -11.24 13.32
C VAL A 119 -10.20 -10.37 13.12
N PHE A 120 -10.48 -10.02 11.87
CA PHE A 120 -11.71 -9.34 11.50
C PHE A 120 -12.81 -10.39 11.31
N THR A 121 -13.85 -10.33 12.13
CA THR A 121 -15.01 -11.21 12.03
C THR A 121 -16.23 -10.51 12.64
N ALA A 122 -17.41 -10.76 12.07
CA ALA A 122 -18.66 -10.09 12.47
C ALA A 122 -18.51 -8.55 12.52
N ALA A 123 -17.99 -7.96 11.43
CA ALA A 123 -17.87 -6.52 11.22
C ALA A 123 -16.93 -5.72 12.16
N SER A 124 -16.16 -6.36 13.04
CA SER A 124 -15.16 -5.68 13.88
C SER A 124 -13.86 -6.49 14.05
N TRP A 125 -12.78 -5.79 14.42
CA TRP A 125 -11.51 -6.41 14.76
C TRP A 125 -11.55 -6.95 16.18
N LYS A 126 -11.17 -8.21 16.37
CA LYS A 126 -11.16 -8.88 17.67
C LYS A 126 -9.79 -9.46 17.97
N THR A 127 -9.40 -9.41 19.23
CA THR A 127 -8.08 -9.88 19.69
C THR A 127 -8.08 -11.39 19.90
N MET A 128 -7.06 -12.09 19.38
CA MET A 128 -6.93 -13.54 19.50
C MET A 128 -6.44 -13.94 20.89
N CYS A 129 -7.25 -14.73 21.60
CA CYS A 129 -6.85 -15.38 22.85
C CYS A 129 -5.83 -16.48 22.60
N SER A 130 -4.97 -16.73 23.59
CA SER A 130 -4.03 -17.87 23.53
C SER A 130 -4.68 -19.21 23.90
N ASP A 131 -5.98 -19.21 24.20
CA ASP A 131 -6.75 -20.41 24.50
C ASP A 131 -6.71 -21.34 23.27
N ASP A 132 -6.25 -22.58 23.48
CA ASP A 132 -6.07 -23.62 22.44
C ASP A 132 -5.14 -23.23 21.27
N TRP A 133 -4.36 -22.15 21.39
CA TRP A 133 -3.47 -21.68 20.32
C TRP A 133 -2.32 -22.67 20.04
N LYS A 134 -2.08 -22.96 18.75
CA LYS A 134 -1.04 -23.87 18.28
C LYS A 134 -0.18 -23.21 17.20
N GLY A 135 1.04 -23.72 17.03
CA GLY A 135 1.97 -23.23 16.01
C GLY A 135 1.46 -23.36 14.56
N HIS A 136 0.57 -24.32 14.27
CA HIS A 136 -0.08 -24.42 12.96
C HIS A 136 -0.88 -23.16 12.62
N TYR A 137 -1.63 -22.63 13.59
CA TYR A 137 -2.43 -21.41 13.39
C TYR A 137 -1.57 -20.16 13.22
N ALA A 138 -0.36 -20.14 13.78
CA ALA A 138 0.63 -19.09 13.53
C ALA A 138 1.12 -19.08 12.07
N ASN A 139 1.35 -20.26 11.47
CA ASN A 139 1.66 -20.34 10.03
C ASN A 139 0.51 -19.81 9.18
N VAL A 140 -0.73 -20.20 9.48
CA VAL A 140 -1.92 -19.73 8.77
C VAL A 140 -2.06 -18.21 8.87
N ALA A 141 -1.93 -17.66 10.08
CA ALA A 141 -1.96 -16.23 10.32
C ALA A 141 -0.90 -15.46 9.51
N CYS A 142 0.34 -15.97 9.50
CA CYS A 142 1.43 -15.35 8.77
C CYS A 142 1.25 -15.45 7.25
N ALA A 143 0.71 -16.55 6.74
CA ALA A 143 0.34 -16.68 5.32
C ALA A 143 -0.73 -15.64 4.93
N GLN A 144 -1.74 -15.41 5.78
CA GLN A 144 -2.74 -14.35 5.57
C GLN A 144 -2.15 -12.92 5.69
N LEU A 145 -0.99 -12.76 6.34
CA LEU A 145 -0.21 -11.51 6.37
C LEU A 145 0.80 -11.41 5.22
N GLY A 146 0.86 -12.40 4.32
CA GLY A 146 1.78 -12.41 3.19
C GLY A 146 3.18 -12.93 3.50
N PHE A 147 3.38 -13.66 4.60
CA PHE A 147 4.64 -14.32 4.95
C PHE A 147 4.52 -15.84 4.83
N PRO A 148 5.50 -16.54 4.23
CA PRO A 148 5.41 -17.98 3.99
C PRO A 148 5.49 -18.85 5.26
N SER A 149 5.94 -18.28 6.37
CA SER A 149 6.07 -18.96 7.67
C SER A 149 6.00 -17.94 8.81
N TYR A 150 6.00 -18.44 10.05
CA TYR A 150 6.19 -17.62 11.25
C TYR A 150 7.56 -17.86 11.89
N VAL A 151 7.98 -16.93 12.73
CA VAL A 151 9.20 -17.02 13.56
C VAL A 151 8.87 -17.42 14.98
N SER A 152 7.93 -16.71 15.62
CA SER A 152 7.47 -17.02 16.97
C SER A 152 6.01 -16.58 17.18
N SER A 153 5.36 -17.25 18.12
CA SER A 153 4.11 -16.80 18.72
C SER A 153 4.23 -16.93 20.23
N ASP A 154 3.91 -15.87 20.96
CA ASP A 154 4.08 -15.77 22.41
C ASP A 154 2.77 -15.34 23.09
N ASN A 155 2.73 -15.48 24.41
CA ASN A 155 1.57 -15.10 25.22
C ASN A 155 1.81 -13.76 25.91
N LEU A 156 0.87 -12.83 25.73
CA LEU A 156 0.84 -11.55 26.44
C LEU A 156 -0.37 -11.49 27.37
N ARG A 157 -0.17 -11.04 28.61
CA ARG A 157 -1.28 -10.84 29.54
C ARG A 157 -2.27 -9.79 29.01
N VAL A 158 -3.56 -10.08 29.07
CA VAL A 158 -4.63 -9.14 28.69
C VAL A 158 -4.48 -7.79 29.40
N SER A 159 -4.07 -7.79 30.67
CA SER A 159 -3.85 -6.57 31.45
C SER A 159 -2.74 -5.66 30.93
N SER A 160 -1.84 -6.18 30.07
CA SER A 160 -0.74 -5.43 29.46
C SER A 160 -1.10 -4.85 28.08
N LEU A 161 -2.34 -5.07 27.61
CA LEU A 161 -2.83 -4.56 26.33
C LEU A 161 -3.22 -3.08 26.40
N GLU A 162 -2.96 -2.37 25.31
CA GLU A 162 -3.49 -1.03 25.10
C GLU A 162 -5.04 -1.08 25.04
N GLY A 163 -5.71 -0.02 25.48
CA GLY A 163 -7.17 -0.03 25.74
C GLY A 163 -8.01 -0.56 24.58
N GLN A 164 -7.71 -0.14 23.36
CA GLN A 164 -8.43 -0.52 22.13
C GLN A 164 -8.34 -2.02 21.77
N PHE A 165 -7.35 -2.75 22.31
CA PHE A 165 -7.20 -4.19 22.07
C PHE A 165 -7.89 -5.07 23.12
N ARG A 166 -8.56 -4.46 24.12
CA ARG A 166 -9.27 -5.15 25.22
C ARG A 166 -10.79 -5.19 25.06
N GLU A 167 -11.32 -4.77 23.91
CA GLU A 167 -12.76 -4.61 23.68
C GLU A 167 -13.44 -5.94 23.38
N GLU A 168 -13.00 -6.64 22.33
CA GLU A 168 -13.61 -7.88 21.84
C GLU A 168 -12.54 -8.94 21.59
N PHE A 169 -12.86 -10.20 21.89
CA PHE A 169 -11.93 -11.33 21.79
C PHE A 169 -12.46 -12.46 20.91
N VAL A 170 -11.54 -13.26 20.38
CA VAL A 170 -11.84 -14.49 19.64
C VAL A 170 -10.92 -15.62 20.08
N SER A 171 -11.35 -16.86 19.87
CA SER A 171 -10.50 -18.05 20.01
C SER A 171 -10.74 -18.98 18.85
N ILE A 172 -9.76 -19.83 18.56
CA ILE A 172 -9.89 -20.90 17.57
C ILE A 172 -10.98 -21.86 18.02
N ASP A 173 -11.86 -22.24 17.10
CA ASP A 173 -12.85 -23.27 17.38
C ASP A 173 -12.17 -24.63 17.57
N HIS A 174 -12.07 -25.05 18.83
CA HIS A 174 -11.55 -26.34 19.26
C HIS A 174 -12.26 -27.57 18.63
N LEU A 175 -13.46 -27.41 18.06
CA LEU A 175 -14.19 -28.48 17.38
C LEU A 175 -13.67 -28.73 15.96
N LEU A 176 -12.92 -27.79 15.38
CA LEU A 176 -12.35 -27.93 14.05
C LEU A 176 -11.03 -28.72 14.10
N PRO A 177 -10.87 -29.74 13.24
CA PRO A 177 -9.57 -30.40 13.06
C PRO A 177 -8.51 -29.40 12.59
N ASP A 178 -7.27 -29.52 13.10
CA ASP A 178 -6.18 -28.59 12.80
C ASP A 178 -5.91 -28.44 11.29
N ASP A 179 -6.02 -29.53 10.52
CA ASP A 179 -5.83 -29.55 9.07
C ASP A 179 -6.92 -28.79 8.29
N LYS A 180 -8.08 -28.54 8.92
CA LYS A 180 -9.18 -27.78 8.33
C LYS A 180 -9.06 -26.27 8.57
N VAL A 181 -8.18 -25.85 9.47
CA VAL A 181 -7.90 -24.43 9.71
C VAL A 181 -6.98 -23.92 8.60
N THR A 182 -7.58 -23.40 7.53
CA THR A 182 -6.87 -22.79 6.39
C THR A 182 -6.94 -21.27 6.39
N ALA A 183 -7.91 -20.69 7.10
CA ALA A 183 -8.06 -19.27 7.31
C ALA A 183 -8.59 -19.02 8.74
N LEU A 184 -7.96 -18.07 9.46
CA LEU A 184 -8.32 -17.81 10.84
C LEU A 184 -9.73 -17.26 10.98
N HIS A 185 -10.15 -16.35 10.10
CA HIS A 185 -11.47 -15.70 10.20
C HIS A 185 -12.65 -16.65 9.99
N HIS A 186 -12.44 -17.85 9.43
CA HIS A 186 -13.46 -18.91 9.32
C HIS A 186 -13.46 -19.89 10.49
N SER A 187 -12.37 -19.88 11.27
CA SER A 187 -12.07 -20.93 12.25
C SER A 187 -12.12 -20.41 13.68
N VAL A 188 -12.78 -19.29 13.91
CA VAL A 188 -12.85 -18.61 15.21
C VAL A 188 -14.28 -18.38 15.67
N TYR A 189 -14.46 -18.31 16.99
CA TYR A 189 -15.69 -17.87 17.62
C TYR A 189 -15.43 -16.69 18.57
N VAL A 190 -16.44 -15.85 18.74
CA VAL A 190 -16.38 -14.63 19.58
C VAL A 190 -16.46 -14.98 21.05
N ARG A 191 -15.69 -14.27 21.89
CA ARG A 191 -15.67 -14.39 23.35
C ARG A 191 -15.72 -13.05 24.03
N GLU A 192 -16.30 -13.02 25.23
CA GLU A 192 -16.23 -11.85 26.13
C GLU A 192 -14.81 -11.65 26.72
N GLY A 193 -14.00 -12.71 26.76
CA GLY A 193 -12.64 -12.67 27.27
C GLY A 193 -11.88 -13.98 27.11
N CYS A 194 -10.57 -13.93 27.34
CA CYS A 194 -9.67 -15.08 27.26
C CYS A 194 -9.64 -15.82 28.60
N ALA A 195 -9.94 -17.13 28.59
CA ALA A 195 -10.01 -17.94 29.80
C ALA A 195 -8.65 -18.06 30.49
N SER A 196 -7.58 -18.16 29.70
CA SER A 196 -6.20 -18.14 30.18
C SER A 196 -5.74 -16.77 30.71
N GLY A 197 -6.48 -15.69 30.46
CA GLY A 197 -6.05 -14.31 30.74
C GLY A 197 -4.91 -13.81 29.84
N HIS A 198 -4.62 -14.51 28.74
CA HIS A 198 -3.55 -14.20 27.81
C HIS A 198 -4.06 -14.15 26.36
N VAL A 199 -3.36 -13.36 25.54
CA VAL A 199 -3.59 -13.21 24.10
C VAL A 199 -2.33 -13.56 23.33
N VAL A 200 -2.49 -13.81 22.04
CA VAL A 200 -1.40 -14.17 21.14
C VAL A 200 -0.69 -12.92 20.62
N THR A 201 0.64 -12.90 20.73
CA THR A 201 1.51 -12.01 19.97
C THR A 201 2.20 -12.81 18.88
N LEU A 202 2.29 -12.26 17.66
CA LEU A 202 2.76 -13.00 16.49
C LEU A 202 3.91 -12.28 15.80
N GLN A 203 4.98 -13.01 15.51
CA GLN A 203 6.09 -12.54 14.70
C GLN A 203 6.25 -13.43 13.46
N CYS A 204 5.97 -12.87 12.28
CA CYS A 204 6.07 -13.60 11.01
C CYS A 204 7.46 -13.56 10.35
N THR A 205 8.29 -12.59 10.71
CA THR A 205 9.62 -12.43 10.14
C THR A 205 10.61 -11.86 11.15
N ALA A 206 11.88 -12.25 11.03
CA ALA A 206 12.97 -11.67 11.79
C ALA A 206 13.45 -10.41 11.06
N CYS A 207 13.09 -9.24 11.59
CA CYS A 207 13.27 -7.94 10.94
C CYS A 207 13.83 -6.88 11.89
N GLY A 208 14.24 -5.74 11.36
CA GLY A 208 14.60 -4.56 12.15
C GLY A 208 15.88 -4.71 12.96
N HIS A 209 16.73 -5.68 12.61
CA HIS A 209 18.01 -5.94 13.27
C HIS A 209 19.18 -5.42 12.42
N ARG A 210 20.18 -4.83 13.08
CA ARG A 210 21.45 -4.44 12.45
C ARG A 210 22.59 -5.32 12.94
N ARG A 211 22.61 -6.58 12.48
CA ARG A 211 23.50 -7.63 13.03
C ARG A 211 24.99 -7.33 12.86
N GLY A 212 25.37 -6.70 11.75
CA GLY A 212 26.76 -6.32 11.47
C GLY A 212 27.20 -4.97 12.04
N TYR A 213 26.34 -4.27 12.81
CA TYR A 213 26.62 -2.90 13.25
C TYR A 213 26.68 -2.79 14.79
N SER A 214 27.82 -2.36 15.31
CA SER A 214 28.01 -2.03 16.73
C SER A 214 28.30 -0.53 16.87
N SER A 215 27.52 0.18 17.70
CA SER A 215 27.57 1.64 17.81
C SER A 215 28.79 2.20 18.58
N ARG A 216 29.90 1.45 18.69
CA ARG A 216 31.04 1.85 19.54
C ARG A 216 32.01 2.84 18.87
N ILE A 217 31.78 3.33 17.65
CA ILE A 217 32.71 4.25 16.97
C ILE A 217 32.11 5.66 16.83
N VAL A 218 32.96 6.67 17.07
CA VAL A 218 32.67 8.11 17.07
C VAL A 218 33.19 8.75 15.77
N GLY A 219 32.37 9.54 15.07
CA GLY A 219 32.79 10.56 14.08
C GLY A 219 32.65 10.22 12.59
N GLY A 220 31.49 10.54 11.98
CA GLY A 220 31.31 10.62 10.52
C GLY A 220 29.83 10.67 10.07
N ASN A 221 29.52 11.41 8.99
CA ASN A 221 28.19 11.44 8.32
C ASN A 221 28.00 10.33 7.25
N MET A 222 29.09 9.68 6.82
CA MET A 222 29.01 8.58 5.85
C MET A 222 28.41 7.34 6.51
N SER A 223 27.53 6.64 5.80
CA SER A 223 27.01 5.37 6.31
C SER A 223 28.10 4.32 6.35
N LEU A 224 28.18 3.61 7.48
CA LEU A 224 29.05 2.45 7.60
C LEU A 224 28.40 1.23 6.92
N LEU A 225 29.23 0.29 6.47
CA LEU A 225 28.73 -1.00 6.00
C LEU A 225 27.84 -1.64 7.07
N SER A 226 26.74 -2.26 6.67
CA SER A 226 25.74 -2.89 7.56
C SER A 226 24.96 -1.94 8.49
N GLN A 227 25.13 -0.62 8.38
CA GLN A 227 24.38 0.35 9.21
C GLN A 227 22.89 0.45 8.82
N TRP A 228 22.59 0.35 7.53
CA TRP A 228 21.22 0.42 6.98
C TRP A 228 20.96 -0.79 6.07
N PRO A 229 20.92 -2.01 6.63
CA PRO A 229 20.97 -3.25 5.84
C PRO A 229 19.70 -3.54 5.03
N TRP A 230 18.63 -2.76 5.25
CA TRP A 230 17.39 -2.79 4.47
C TRP A 230 17.38 -1.80 3.31
N GLN A 231 18.41 -0.96 3.17
CA GLN A 231 18.50 -0.01 2.08
C GLN A 231 18.61 -0.74 0.75
N ALA A 232 17.73 -0.39 -0.19
CA ALA A 232 17.78 -0.82 -1.57
C ALA A 232 18.03 0.37 -2.49
N SER A 233 18.84 0.15 -3.52
CA SER A 233 18.97 1.04 -4.67
C SER A 233 18.11 0.48 -5.81
N LEU A 234 17.17 1.29 -6.30
CA LEU A 234 16.35 0.97 -7.46
C LEU A 234 17.01 1.56 -8.69
N GLN A 235 17.54 0.66 -9.53
CA GLN A 235 18.28 0.97 -10.73
C GLN A 235 17.36 0.85 -11.95
N PHE A 236 17.20 1.92 -12.71
CA PHE A 236 16.50 1.91 -13.99
C PHE A 236 17.51 1.96 -15.13
N GLN A 237 17.52 0.94 -15.99
CA GLN A 237 18.48 0.81 -17.10
C GLN A 237 19.96 0.94 -16.68
N GLY A 238 20.28 0.51 -15.45
CA GLY A 238 21.63 0.53 -14.89
C GLY A 238 22.02 1.81 -14.13
N TYR A 239 21.10 2.77 -13.99
CA TYR A 239 21.32 4.02 -13.25
C TYR A 239 20.41 4.13 -12.04
N HIS A 240 20.95 4.64 -10.94
CA HIS A 240 20.19 4.83 -9.71
C HIS A 240 19.13 5.90 -9.92
N LEU A 241 17.88 5.58 -9.60
CA LEU A 241 16.77 6.53 -9.73
C LEU A 241 16.06 6.78 -8.40
N CYS A 242 15.88 5.74 -7.59
CA CYS A 242 15.16 5.81 -6.33
C CYS A 242 15.77 4.89 -5.26
N GLY A 243 15.44 5.16 -4.01
CA GLY A 243 15.63 4.26 -2.89
C GLY A 243 14.47 3.28 -2.70
N GLY A 244 14.69 2.31 -1.82
CA GLY A 244 13.68 1.37 -1.38
C GLY A 244 14.06 0.72 -0.06
N SER A 245 13.11 -0.02 0.50
CA SER A 245 13.24 -0.70 1.79
C SER A 245 12.96 -2.19 1.64
N VAL A 246 13.94 -3.04 1.96
CA VAL A 246 13.76 -4.49 2.04
C VAL A 246 12.83 -4.82 3.21
N ILE A 247 11.69 -5.45 2.95
CA ILE A 247 10.72 -5.86 3.99
C ILE A 247 10.60 -7.39 4.11
N THR A 248 10.89 -8.11 3.03
CA THR A 248 10.95 -9.58 2.99
C THR A 248 12.07 -10.03 2.03
N PRO A 249 12.38 -11.32 1.93
CA PRO A 249 13.33 -11.80 0.93
C PRO A 249 12.93 -11.45 -0.52
N LEU A 250 11.66 -11.21 -0.80
CA LEU A 250 11.16 -10.97 -2.16
C LEU A 250 10.61 -9.57 -2.38
N TRP A 251 10.26 -8.83 -1.33
CA TRP A 251 9.50 -7.59 -1.44
C TRP A 251 10.29 -6.38 -0.97
N ILE A 252 10.30 -5.36 -1.82
CA ILE A 252 10.83 -4.01 -1.56
C ILE A 252 9.68 -3.02 -1.54
N ILE A 253 9.60 -2.18 -0.51
CA ILE A 253 8.73 -0.99 -0.49
C ILE A 253 9.48 0.19 -1.12
N THR A 254 8.78 0.98 -1.93
CA THR A 254 9.27 2.23 -2.51
C THR A 254 8.10 3.21 -2.73
N ALA A 255 8.35 4.34 -3.39
CA ALA A 255 7.34 5.33 -3.76
C ALA A 255 6.68 4.98 -5.11
N ALA A 256 5.40 5.31 -5.26
CA ALA A 256 4.68 5.10 -6.53
C ALA A 256 5.22 5.98 -7.64
N HIS A 257 5.59 7.23 -7.35
CA HIS A 257 6.09 8.17 -8.35
C HIS A 257 7.38 7.70 -9.04
N CYS A 258 8.19 6.87 -8.38
CA CYS A 258 9.39 6.26 -8.96
C CYS A 258 9.05 5.34 -10.14
N VAL A 259 7.92 4.62 -10.07
CA VAL A 259 7.59 3.53 -10.99
C VAL A 259 6.34 3.78 -11.83
N TYR A 260 5.57 4.83 -11.52
CA TYR A 260 4.27 5.10 -12.15
C TYR A 260 4.36 5.25 -13.67
N ASP A 261 5.28 6.07 -14.16
CA ASP A 261 5.53 6.25 -15.61
C ASP A 261 6.56 5.25 -16.16
N LEU A 262 7.24 4.52 -15.27
CA LEU A 262 8.33 3.57 -15.58
C LEU A 262 7.95 2.14 -15.15
N TYR A 263 6.78 1.65 -15.55
CA TYR A 263 6.16 0.45 -14.96
C TYR A 263 6.70 -0.90 -15.47
N LEU A 264 7.65 -0.93 -16.41
CA LEU A 264 8.16 -2.18 -17.02
C LEU A 264 9.18 -2.88 -16.10
N PRO A 265 8.87 -4.05 -15.49
CA PRO A 265 9.76 -4.70 -14.53
C PRO A 265 11.15 -5.04 -15.08
N LYS A 266 11.23 -5.44 -16.36
CA LYS A 266 12.49 -5.82 -17.03
C LYS A 266 13.50 -4.67 -17.17
N SER A 267 13.06 -3.42 -17.03
CA SER A 267 13.93 -2.24 -17.07
C SER A 267 14.54 -1.91 -15.70
N TRP A 268 14.08 -2.59 -14.64
CA TRP A 268 14.52 -2.36 -13.28
C TRP A 268 15.41 -3.47 -12.76
N THR A 269 16.40 -3.07 -11.97
CA THR A 269 17.15 -3.98 -11.10
C THR A 269 17.29 -3.38 -9.71
N ILE A 270 17.46 -4.23 -8.70
CA ILE A 270 17.60 -3.83 -7.30
C ILE A 270 18.98 -4.22 -6.81
N GLN A 271 19.69 -3.27 -6.20
CA GLN A 271 20.96 -3.55 -5.53
C GLN A 271 20.80 -3.34 -4.02
N VAL A 272 21.36 -4.25 -3.23
CA VAL A 272 21.29 -4.27 -1.76
C VAL A 272 22.63 -4.68 -1.15
N GLY A 273 22.88 -4.32 0.10
CA GLY A 273 24.10 -4.71 0.81
C GLY A 273 25.36 -3.97 0.39
N LEU A 274 25.22 -2.76 -0.18
CA LEU A 274 26.33 -1.88 -0.58
C LEU A 274 26.22 -0.52 0.11
N VAL A 275 27.35 0.19 0.18
CA VAL A 275 27.43 1.58 0.61
C VAL A 275 27.74 2.48 -0.59
N SER A 276 28.65 2.09 -1.49
CA SER A 276 28.93 2.88 -2.69
C SER A 276 28.26 2.30 -3.93
N LEU A 277 27.60 3.15 -4.71
CA LEU A 277 27.06 2.78 -6.03
C LEU A 277 28.18 2.49 -7.04
N LEU A 278 29.41 2.93 -6.76
CA LEU A 278 30.58 2.64 -7.57
C LEU A 278 31.19 1.27 -7.25
N ASP A 279 30.71 0.59 -6.21
CA ASP A 279 31.14 -0.77 -5.88
C ASP A 279 30.66 -1.72 -6.98
N ASN A 280 31.53 -1.98 -7.95
CA ASN A 280 31.25 -2.79 -9.13
C ASN A 280 31.08 -4.33 -8.92
N PRO A 281 30.88 -4.88 -7.69
CA PRO A 281 30.43 -6.26 -7.54
C PRO A 281 29.10 -6.46 -6.80
N ALA A 282 28.30 -5.43 -6.47
CA ALA A 282 27.00 -5.68 -5.85
C ALA A 282 26.06 -6.41 -6.83
N PRO A 283 25.57 -7.63 -6.52
CA PRO A 283 24.67 -8.36 -7.40
C PRO A 283 23.38 -7.56 -7.63
N SER A 284 23.06 -7.30 -8.90
CA SER A 284 21.77 -6.72 -9.28
C SER A 284 20.71 -7.82 -9.31
N HIS A 285 19.67 -7.65 -8.51
CA HIS A 285 18.50 -8.53 -8.47
C HIS A 285 17.47 -8.08 -9.50
N LEU A 286 16.96 -9.03 -10.30
CA LEU A 286 15.92 -8.77 -11.28
C LEU A 286 14.56 -8.55 -10.61
N VAL A 287 13.73 -7.71 -11.22
CA VAL A 287 12.37 -7.42 -10.77
C VAL A 287 11.38 -8.25 -11.59
N GLU A 288 10.53 -9.00 -10.90
CA GLU A 288 9.46 -9.80 -11.50
C GLU A 288 8.21 -8.95 -11.74
N LYS A 289 7.81 -8.18 -10.73
CA LYS A 289 6.53 -7.48 -10.70
C LYS A 289 6.64 -6.14 -9.97
N ILE A 290 5.93 -5.15 -10.47
CA ILE A 290 5.78 -3.83 -9.85
C ILE A 290 4.30 -3.61 -9.58
N VAL A 291 3.95 -3.19 -8.36
CA VAL A 291 2.58 -2.87 -7.97
C VAL A 291 2.58 -1.55 -7.21
N TYR A 292 1.99 -0.51 -7.78
CA TYR A 292 1.75 0.75 -7.07
C TYR A 292 0.29 0.84 -6.60
N HIS A 293 0.05 1.68 -5.60
CA HIS A 293 -1.28 1.83 -5.02
C HIS A 293 -2.27 2.39 -6.06
N SER A 294 -3.43 1.73 -6.26
CA SER A 294 -4.37 2.11 -7.33
C SER A 294 -5.03 3.48 -7.17
N LYS A 295 -5.06 4.01 -5.95
CA LYS A 295 -5.53 5.37 -5.67
C LYS A 295 -4.39 6.40 -5.69
N TYR A 296 -3.22 6.05 -6.23
CA TYR A 296 -2.13 7.01 -6.39
C TYR A 296 -2.59 8.22 -7.20
N LYS A 297 -2.23 9.42 -6.73
CA LYS A 297 -2.62 10.70 -7.34
C LYS A 297 -1.38 11.47 -7.73
N PRO A 298 -0.90 11.36 -8.99
CA PRO A 298 0.38 11.94 -9.42
C PRO A 298 0.52 13.43 -9.10
N LYS A 299 -0.53 14.23 -9.32
CA LYS A 299 -0.50 15.69 -9.08
C LYS A 299 -0.34 16.11 -7.62
N ARG A 300 -0.73 15.26 -6.66
CA ARG A 300 -0.70 15.57 -5.22
C ARG A 300 0.21 14.62 -4.44
N LEU A 301 0.88 13.70 -5.13
CA LEU A 301 1.64 12.59 -4.55
C LEU A 301 0.85 11.86 -3.44
N GLY A 302 -0.47 11.76 -3.63
CA GLY A 302 -1.36 11.10 -2.67
C GLY A 302 -1.28 9.59 -2.86
N ASN A 303 -1.18 8.83 -1.77
CA ASN A 303 -0.99 7.37 -1.79
C ASN A 303 0.27 6.96 -2.58
N ASP A 304 1.36 7.69 -2.37
CA ASP A 304 2.64 7.50 -3.06
C ASP A 304 3.42 6.30 -2.47
N ILE A 305 2.92 5.10 -2.74
CA ILE A 305 3.54 3.84 -2.31
C ILE A 305 3.47 2.78 -3.41
N ALA A 306 4.56 2.02 -3.53
CA ALA A 306 4.67 0.88 -4.42
C ALA A 306 5.45 -0.26 -3.76
N LEU A 307 5.23 -1.45 -4.31
CA LEU A 307 5.92 -2.68 -4.01
C LEU A 307 6.61 -3.20 -5.27
N MET A 308 7.86 -3.63 -5.12
CA MET A 308 8.60 -4.34 -6.17
C MET A 308 8.91 -5.74 -5.67
N LYS A 309 8.46 -6.74 -6.44
CA LYS A 309 8.77 -8.15 -6.21
C LYS A 309 10.03 -8.52 -6.99
N LEU A 310 11.00 -9.10 -6.29
CA LEU A 310 12.21 -9.65 -6.89
C LEU A 310 11.91 -11.00 -7.56
N ALA A 311 12.57 -11.29 -8.68
CA ALA A 311 12.44 -12.57 -9.37
C ALA A 311 13.08 -13.75 -8.63
N GLY A 312 13.85 -13.48 -7.58
CA GLY A 312 14.44 -14.49 -6.69
C GLY A 312 14.70 -13.91 -5.30
N PRO A 313 14.68 -14.75 -4.25
CA PRO A 313 14.77 -14.27 -2.88
C PRO A 313 16.18 -13.77 -2.52
N LEU A 314 16.24 -12.68 -1.76
CA LEU A 314 17.44 -12.21 -1.10
C LEU A 314 17.90 -13.22 -0.04
N THR A 315 19.21 -13.45 0.02
CA THR A 315 19.82 -14.16 1.14
C THR A 315 20.22 -13.17 2.22
N PHE A 316 19.52 -13.18 3.35
CA PHE A 316 19.80 -12.28 4.45
C PHE A 316 21.11 -12.63 5.17
N ASN A 317 21.93 -11.61 5.41
CA ASN A 317 23.23 -11.69 6.08
C ASN A 317 23.50 -10.40 6.87
N GLU A 318 24.72 -10.16 7.34
CA GLU A 318 25.03 -8.97 8.15
C GLU A 318 24.80 -7.64 7.42
N MET A 319 24.91 -7.63 6.08
CA MET A 319 24.77 -6.46 5.21
C MET A 319 23.36 -6.31 4.62
N ILE A 320 22.60 -7.41 4.53
CA ILE A 320 21.25 -7.44 3.96
C ILE A 320 20.28 -7.99 5.01
N GLN A 321 19.40 -7.15 5.54
CA GLN A 321 18.37 -7.52 6.52
C GLN A 321 17.10 -6.73 6.23
N PRO A 322 15.92 -7.30 6.48
CA PRO A 322 14.68 -6.56 6.31
C PRO A 322 14.45 -5.59 7.47
N VAL A 323 13.81 -4.46 7.19
CA VAL A 323 13.23 -3.58 8.21
C VAL A 323 11.85 -4.12 8.63
N CYS A 324 11.46 -3.94 9.90
CA CYS A 324 10.12 -4.33 10.31
C CYS A 324 9.08 -3.38 9.74
N LEU A 325 7.96 -3.93 9.27
CA LEU A 325 6.75 -3.16 9.13
C LEU A 325 6.24 -2.76 10.52
N PRO A 326 5.67 -1.55 10.68
CA PRO A 326 4.99 -1.19 11.90
C PRO A 326 3.72 -2.03 12.06
N ASN A 327 3.25 -2.16 13.29
CA ASN A 327 1.99 -2.84 13.57
C ASN A 327 0.81 -1.91 13.26
N SER A 328 -0.37 -2.48 13.04
CA SER A 328 -1.60 -1.71 12.91
C SER A 328 -1.83 -0.87 14.17
N GLU A 329 -2.18 0.40 13.97
CA GLU A 329 -2.43 1.37 15.06
C GLU A 329 -1.22 1.62 15.98
N GLU A 330 -0.01 1.23 15.57
CA GLU A 330 1.20 1.59 16.28
C GLU A 330 1.49 3.10 16.13
N ASN A 331 1.61 3.79 17.27
CA ASN A 331 1.83 5.22 17.30
C ASN A 331 3.32 5.57 17.42
N PHE A 332 3.78 6.47 16.56
CA PHE A 332 5.11 7.07 16.63
C PHE A 332 4.95 8.55 17.01
N PRO A 333 5.29 8.95 18.25
CA PRO A 333 5.00 10.29 18.74
C PRO A 333 5.77 11.37 17.97
N ASP A 334 5.14 12.53 17.82
CA ASP A 334 5.78 13.72 17.26
C ASP A 334 7.05 14.06 18.06
N GLY A 335 8.10 14.50 17.37
CA GLY A 335 9.42 14.75 17.94
C GLY A 335 10.28 13.50 18.12
N LYS A 336 9.75 12.28 17.94
CA LYS A 336 10.58 11.06 17.92
C LYS A 336 11.62 11.17 16.80
N VAL A 337 12.88 11.00 17.16
CA VAL A 337 13.99 11.02 16.19
C VAL A 337 14.01 9.69 15.44
N CYS A 338 13.92 9.80 14.12
CA CYS A 338 13.99 8.72 13.17
C CYS A 338 15.15 8.98 12.21
N TRP A 339 15.42 8.02 11.32
CA TRP A 339 16.55 8.09 10.41
C TRP A 339 16.10 7.85 8.99
N THR A 340 16.59 8.69 8.08
CA THR A 340 16.47 8.51 6.64
C THR A 340 17.84 8.18 6.06
N SER A 341 17.88 7.40 4.99
CA SER A 341 19.10 7.04 4.28
C SER A 341 18.86 6.91 2.77
N GLY A 342 19.88 7.21 1.99
CA GLY A 342 19.82 7.09 0.54
C GLY A 342 21.04 7.66 -0.18
N TRP A 343 21.00 7.54 -1.51
CA TRP A 343 22.03 8.04 -2.42
C TRP A 343 21.57 9.31 -3.15
N GLY A 344 20.58 10.01 -2.60
CA GLY A 344 20.12 11.26 -3.17
C GLY A 344 21.20 12.33 -3.24
N ALA A 345 20.91 13.37 -4.00
CA ALA A 345 21.72 14.56 -4.12
C ALA A 345 22.02 15.16 -2.74
N THR A 346 23.25 15.63 -2.52
CA THR A 346 23.66 16.21 -1.24
C THR A 346 23.45 17.72 -1.15
N GLU A 347 23.17 18.35 -2.28
CA GLU A 347 22.92 19.79 -2.42
C GLU A 347 21.68 19.98 -3.29
N ASP A 348 20.86 20.99 -2.96
CA ASP A 348 19.68 21.33 -3.76
C ASP A 348 20.11 21.77 -5.17
N GLY A 349 19.46 21.22 -6.19
CA GLY A 349 19.81 21.43 -7.59
C GLY A 349 21.06 20.68 -8.10
N ALA A 350 21.78 19.95 -7.25
CA ALA A 350 22.76 18.97 -7.74
C ALA A 350 21.99 17.82 -8.41
N GLY A 351 22.12 17.68 -9.73
CA GLY A 351 21.39 16.66 -10.50
C GLY A 351 21.90 15.23 -10.27
N ASP A 352 23.08 15.09 -9.68
CA ASP A 352 23.77 13.80 -9.56
C ASP A 352 23.52 13.15 -8.19
N ALA A 353 23.20 11.86 -8.22
CA ALA A 353 23.12 11.00 -7.04
C ALA A 353 24.47 10.93 -6.33
N SER A 354 24.45 10.86 -5.00
CA SER A 354 25.67 10.63 -4.23
C SER A 354 26.25 9.24 -4.54
N PRO A 355 27.56 9.11 -4.82
CA PRO A 355 28.17 7.81 -5.07
C PRO A 355 28.24 6.94 -3.80
N VAL A 356 27.96 7.50 -2.62
CA VAL A 356 28.03 6.84 -1.31
C VAL A 356 26.74 7.04 -0.53
N LEU A 357 26.35 6.03 0.26
CA LEU A 357 25.12 6.06 1.05
C LEU A 357 25.24 7.07 2.20
N ASN A 358 24.36 8.07 2.22
CA ASN A 358 24.26 9.03 3.31
C ASN A 358 23.08 8.68 4.22
N HIS A 359 23.10 9.25 5.42
CA HIS A 359 22.00 9.09 6.36
C HIS A 359 21.86 10.34 7.25
N ALA A 360 20.65 10.58 7.72
CA ALA A 360 20.32 11.74 8.54
C ALA A 360 19.33 11.40 9.64
N ALA A 361 19.52 11.99 10.83
CA ALA A 361 18.57 11.91 11.93
C ALA A 361 17.56 13.06 11.84
N VAL A 362 16.28 12.73 11.73
CA VAL A 362 15.19 13.67 11.53
C VAL A 362 14.05 13.40 12.54
N PRO A 363 13.58 14.41 13.29
CA PRO A 363 12.44 14.24 14.17
C PRO A 363 11.13 14.24 13.39
N LEU A 364 10.16 13.43 13.82
CA LEU A 364 8.80 13.47 13.26
C LEU A 364 8.12 14.81 13.58
N ILE A 365 7.39 15.35 12.61
CA ILE A 365 6.63 16.59 12.74
C ILE A 365 5.15 16.29 12.57
N SER A 366 4.33 16.82 13.47
CA SER A 366 2.88 16.66 13.39
C SER A 366 2.32 17.21 12.08
N ASN A 367 1.32 16.55 11.50
CA ASN A 367 0.63 17.06 10.31
C ASN A 367 -0.01 18.44 10.56
N LYS A 368 -0.34 18.78 11.81
CA LYS A 368 -0.84 20.12 12.18
C LYS A 368 0.21 21.20 11.94
N ILE A 369 1.45 20.96 12.37
CA ILE A 369 2.58 21.87 12.14
C ILE A 369 2.91 21.90 10.65
N CYS A 370 2.97 20.74 9.98
CA CYS A 370 3.25 20.71 8.55
C CYS A 370 2.21 21.46 7.72
N ASN A 371 0.94 21.36 8.08
CA ASN A 371 -0.13 22.07 7.39
C ASN A 371 -0.26 23.54 7.82
N HIS A 372 0.63 24.07 8.65
CA HIS A 372 0.68 25.50 8.90
C HIS A 372 0.91 26.24 7.57
N ARG A 373 0.30 27.43 7.43
CA ARG A 373 0.37 28.24 6.20
C ARG A 373 1.79 28.53 5.73
N ASP A 374 2.72 28.67 6.67
CA ASP A 374 4.13 29.01 6.39
C ASP A 374 4.98 27.78 6.01
N VAL A 375 4.42 26.57 6.17
CA VAL A 375 5.07 25.28 5.90
C VAL A 375 4.52 24.70 4.59
N TYR A 376 3.41 23.96 4.64
CA TYR A 376 2.76 23.38 3.44
C TYR A 376 1.32 23.83 3.22
N GLY A 377 0.71 24.58 4.15
CA GLY A 377 -0.57 25.25 3.92
C GLY A 377 -1.77 24.32 3.60
N GLY A 378 -1.79 23.10 4.16
CA GLY A 378 -2.96 22.21 4.10
C GLY A 378 -2.89 21.07 3.09
N ILE A 379 -1.79 20.91 2.35
CA ILE A 379 -1.66 19.83 1.34
C ILE A 379 -1.33 18.45 1.93
N ILE A 380 -0.86 18.38 3.18
CA ILE A 380 -0.39 17.14 3.80
C ILE A 380 -1.58 16.33 4.31
N SER A 381 -1.87 15.20 3.64
CA SER A 381 -2.97 14.30 4.01
C SER A 381 -2.63 13.43 5.24
N PRO A 382 -3.63 12.81 5.90
CA PRO A 382 -3.37 11.90 7.03
C PRO A 382 -2.47 10.70 6.70
N SER A 383 -2.49 10.24 5.45
CA SER A 383 -1.60 9.19 4.90
C SER A 383 -0.17 9.66 4.60
N MET A 384 0.15 10.91 4.91
CA MET A 384 1.49 11.48 4.84
C MET A 384 1.98 11.82 6.26
N LEU A 385 3.30 11.90 6.40
CA LEU A 385 3.98 12.40 7.58
C LEU A 385 5.14 13.29 7.13
N CYS A 386 5.56 14.22 7.98
CA CYS A 386 6.80 14.96 7.74
C CYS A 386 7.83 14.62 8.80
N ALA A 387 9.09 14.75 8.43
CA ALA A 387 10.21 14.64 9.35
C ALA A 387 11.31 15.61 8.93
N GLY A 388 11.99 16.22 9.90
CA GLY A 388 13.07 17.15 9.64
C GLY A 388 13.08 18.32 10.63
N TYR A 389 13.83 19.37 10.29
CA TYR A 389 13.92 20.57 11.11
C TYR A 389 13.29 21.74 10.35
N LEU A 390 12.40 22.49 11.00
CA LEU A 390 11.80 23.68 10.38
C LEU A 390 12.83 24.80 10.12
N THR A 391 14.00 24.74 10.75
CA THR A 391 15.13 25.62 10.43
C THR A 391 15.82 25.26 9.12
N GLY A 392 15.44 24.15 8.47
CA GLY A 392 16.18 23.59 7.34
C GLY A 392 17.50 22.95 7.77
N GLY A 393 18.41 22.79 6.81
CA GLY A 393 19.77 22.27 6.98
C GLY A 393 19.93 20.74 6.89
N VAL A 394 18.89 19.97 7.22
CA VAL A 394 18.91 18.50 7.09
C VAL A 394 17.59 18.00 6.50
N ASP A 395 17.66 17.28 5.39
CA ASP A 395 16.52 16.75 4.65
C ASP A 395 16.90 15.55 3.77
N SER A 396 15.90 14.85 3.25
CA SER A 396 16.05 13.96 2.09
C SER A 396 16.00 14.78 0.80
N CYS A 397 16.71 14.37 -0.24
CA CYS A 397 16.78 15.10 -1.51
C CYS A 397 16.51 14.22 -2.73
N GLN A 398 16.72 14.76 -3.93
CA GLN A 398 16.46 14.07 -5.20
C GLN A 398 17.26 12.75 -5.28
N GLY A 399 16.57 11.62 -5.49
CA GLY A 399 17.17 10.27 -5.50
C GLY A 399 16.94 9.47 -4.21
N ASP A 400 16.59 10.12 -3.09
CA ASP A 400 16.17 9.41 -1.87
C ASP A 400 14.73 8.90 -1.93
N SER A 401 13.97 9.29 -2.96
CA SER A 401 12.57 8.89 -3.19
C SER A 401 12.37 7.39 -3.04
N GLY A 402 11.33 7.00 -2.29
CA GLY A 402 11.05 5.61 -1.93
C GLY A 402 11.95 5.01 -0.86
N GLY A 403 13.05 5.70 -0.49
CA GLY A 403 13.95 5.31 0.57
C GLY A 403 13.30 5.25 1.96
N PRO A 404 13.96 4.57 2.91
CA PRO A 404 13.42 4.31 4.24
C PRO A 404 13.41 5.57 5.13
N LEU A 405 12.31 5.81 5.83
CA LEU A 405 12.31 6.52 7.11
C LEU A 405 12.04 5.52 8.24
N VAL A 406 13.05 5.29 9.07
CA VAL A 406 13.02 4.26 10.10
C VAL A 406 13.15 4.82 11.51
N CYS A 407 12.33 4.32 12.42
CA CYS A 407 12.36 4.69 13.82
C CYS A 407 12.71 3.45 14.66
N GLN A 408 13.52 3.65 15.70
CA GLN A 408 13.85 2.58 16.62
C GLN A 408 12.79 2.47 17.73
N GLU A 409 12.25 1.28 17.94
CA GLU A 409 11.28 0.95 18.98
C GLU A 409 11.70 -0.35 19.67
N ARG A 410 11.90 -0.32 21.00
CA ARG A 410 12.34 -1.49 21.81
C ARG A 410 13.46 -2.34 21.18
N ARG A 411 14.49 -1.67 20.63
CA ARG A 411 15.66 -2.25 19.92
C ARG A 411 15.42 -2.73 18.47
N LEU A 412 14.19 -2.74 18.00
CA LEU A 412 13.85 -3.05 16.60
C LEU A 412 13.72 -1.77 15.78
N TRP A 413 14.15 -1.82 14.53
CA TRP A 413 13.94 -0.75 13.56
C TRP A 413 12.69 -1.00 12.74
N LYS A 414 11.80 -0.02 12.69
CA LYS A 414 10.52 -0.08 11.99
C LYS A 414 10.44 0.97 10.89
N LEU A 415 9.88 0.60 9.73
CA LEU A 415 9.68 1.46 8.57
C LEU A 415 8.43 2.32 8.77
N VAL A 416 8.61 3.56 9.17
CA VAL A 416 7.51 4.47 9.48
C VAL A 416 7.09 5.28 8.25
N GLY A 417 8.04 5.57 7.37
CA GLY A 417 7.79 6.30 6.13
C GLY A 417 8.56 5.76 4.93
N ALA A 418 8.06 6.05 3.74
CA ALA A 418 8.81 5.98 2.48
C ALA A 418 8.95 7.40 1.92
N THR A 419 10.17 7.82 1.57
CA THR A 419 10.45 9.18 1.09
C THR A 419 9.59 9.50 -0.14
N SER A 420 8.88 10.63 -0.13
CA SER A 420 7.92 10.97 -1.18
C SER A 420 8.29 12.27 -1.87
N PHE A 421 8.30 13.41 -1.15
CA PHE A 421 8.64 14.70 -1.74
C PHE A 421 9.12 15.73 -0.72
N GLY A 422 9.71 16.81 -1.23
CA GLY A 422 10.06 18.03 -0.52
C GLY A 422 9.81 19.25 -1.43
N ILE A 423 9.97 20.46 -0.89
CA ILE A 423 10.14 21.67 -1.71
C ILE A 423 11.58 22.12 -1.48
N GLY A 424 12.40 22.04 -2.52
CA GLY A 424 13.85 22.12 -2.38
C GLY A 424 14.40 20.98 -1.53
N CYS A 425 15.65 21.12 -1.10
CA CYS A 425 16.27 20.22 -0.12
C CYS A 425 16.78 21.02 1.07
N ALA A 426 16.28 20.70 2.27
CA ALA A 426 16.72 21.31 3.51
C ALA A 426 16.45 22.82 3.63
N GLU A 427 15.39 23.32 2.97
CA GLU A 427 14.94 24.70 3.10
C GLU A 427 14.23 24.98 4.44
N VAL A 428 14.26 26.24 4.87
CA VAL A 428 13.51 26.71 6.04
C VAL A 428 12.02 26.48 5.84
N ASN A 429 11.36 25.90 6.84
CA ASN A 429 9.96 25.53 6.85
C ASN A 429 9.54 24.55 5.73
N LYS A 430 10.47 23.80 5.13
CA LYS A 430 10.16 22.75 4.14
C LYS A 430 10.77 21.41 4.56
N PRO A 431 10.24 20.77 5.62
CA PRO A 431 10.72 19.44 6.02
C PRO A 431 10.30 18.37 5.00
N GLY A 432 11.11 17.33 4.80
CA GLY A 432 10.78 16.20 3.95
C GLY A 432 9.44 15.55 4.29
N VAL A 433 8.70 15.16 3.25
CA VAL A 433 7.41 14.49 3.33
C VAL A 433 7.56 13.04 2.90
N TYR A 434 6.99 12.15 3.71
CA TYR A 434 7.06 10.71 3.55
C TYR A 434 5.65 10.14 3.50
N THR A 435 5.47 9.07 2.74
CA THR A 435 4.26 8.26 2.78
C THR A 435 4.20 7.51 4.10
N ARG A 436 3.11 7.67 4.87
CA ARG A 436 2.93 7.03 6.17
C ARG A 436 2.64 5.54 6.01
N VAL A 437 3.63 4.68 6.27
CA VAL A 437 3.53 3.23 6.02
C VAL A 437 2.41 2.58 6.83
N THR A 438 2.15 3.03 8.06
CA THR A 438 1.03 2.54 8.88
C THR A 438 -0.34 2.70 8.20
N SER A 439 -0.51 3.69 7.31
CA SER A 439 -1.75 3.89 6.55
C SER A 439 -1.93 2.93 5.36
N PHE A 440 -0.90 2.15 5.02
CA PHE A 440 -0.90 1.26 3.87
C PHE A 440 -0.60 -0.21 4.22
N LEU A 441 -0.51 -0.57 5.51
CA LEU A 441 -0.26 -1.95 5.95
C LEU A 441 -1.24 -2.95 5.35
N ASP A 442 -2.54 -2.62 5.39
CA ASP A 442 -3.61 -3.41 4.79
C ASP A 442 -3.37 -3.68 3.29
N TRP A 443 -2.96 -2.65 2.54
CA TRP A 443 -2.66 -2.78 1.12
C TRP A 443 -1.38 -3.59 0.88
N ILE A 444 -0.34 -3.38 1.70
CA ILE A 444 0.94 -4.09 1.61
C ILE A 444 0.72 -5.59 1.85
N HIS A 445 0.09 -5.95 2.97
CA HIS A 445 -0.20 -7.35 3.32
C HIS A 445 -1.12 -8.00 2.29
N GLU A 446 -2.12 -7.29 1.74
CA GLU A 446 -2.95 -7.82 0.66
C GLU A 446 -2.13 -8.18 -0.58
N GLN A 447 -1.21 -7.31 -1.01
CA GLN A 447 -0.39 -7.61 -2.20
C GLN A 447 0.51 -8.83 -1.98
N MET A 448 1.08 -8.95 -0.78
CA MET A 448 1.92 -10.09 -0.40
C MET A 448 1.12 -11.38 -0.23
N GLU A 449 -0.06 -11.32 0.39
CA GLU A 449 -0.97 -12.46 0.57
C GLU A 449 -1.45 -12.99 -0.79
N ARG A 450 -1.86 -12.10 -1.71
CA ARG A 450 -2.26 -12.49 -3.07
C ARG A 450 -1.16 -13.23 -3.80
N ASP A 451 0.08 -12.76 -3.67
CA ASP A 451 1.24 -13.37 -4.33
C ASP A 451 1.58 -14.76 -3.80
N LEU A 452 1.34 -15.03 -2.50
CA LEU A 452 1.50 -16.38 -1.95
C LEU A 452 0.41 -17.36 -2.41
N LYS A 453 -0.77 -16.87 -2.81
CA LYS A 453 -1.90 -17.70 -3.25
C LYS A 453 -1.91 -17.99 -4.76
N THR A 454 -1.14 -17.24 -5.55
CA THR A 454 -0.97 -17.42 -7.01
C THR A 454 0.28 -18.21 -7.31
#